data_AF-A0A6F8ST64-F1
#
_entry.id   AF-A0A6F8ST64-F1
#
_cell.length_a   1.000
_cell.length_b   1.000
_cell.length_c   1.000
_cell.angle_alpha   90.00
_cell.angle_beta   90.00
_cell.angle_gamma   90.00
#
_symmetry.space_group_name_H-M   'P 1'
#
loop_
_entity.id
_entity.type
_entity.pdbx_description
1 polymer ?
#
loop_
_entity_poly.entity_id
_entity_poly.type
_entity_poly.pdbx_seq_one_letter_code
_entity_poly.pdbx_strand_id
1 'polypeptide(L)'
;MADQSATADAWVIKEKLRWIQKAPTPRAARWRITNYLKVMQAAVSEKSLLKPMGKALATLERHADTVVRRWLSGLTNARLEGMNGLFQAARSRARGYRNEANFIAMIYLIGSPVGRLFDQAKST
;
A
#
# COMPACT_ATOMS: atom_id res chain seq x y z
N MET A 1 21.28 14.57 20.40
CA MET A 1 20.29 15.64 20.12
C MET A 1 19.90 15.75 18.63
N ALA A 2 20.73 15.34 17.66
CA ALA A 2 20.40 15.41 16.22
C ALA A 2 19.37 14.37 15.71
N ASP A 3 19.12 13.29 16.46
CA ASP A 3 18.27 12.17 16.02
C ASP A 3 16.76 12.40 16.24
N GLN A 4 16.39 13.15 17.28
CA GLN A 4 14.99 13.46 17.58
C GLN A 4 14.37 14.42 16.54
N SER A 5 15.16 15.34 15.99
CA SER A 5 14.68 16.25 14.92
C SER A 5 14.45 15.51 13.61
N ALA A 6 15.34 14.58 13.23
CA ALA A 6 15.17 13.78 12.01
C ALA A 6 13.91 12.88 12.08
N THR A 7 13.62 12.30 13.24
CA THR A 7 12.40 11.51 13.45
C THR A 7 11.14 12.38 13.34
N ALA A 8 11.16 13.57 13.96
CA ALA A 8 10.06 14.53 13.84
C ALA A 8 9.86 15.01 12.39
N ASP A 9 10.94 15.31 11.67
CA ASP A 9 10.91 15.71 10.26
C ASP A 9 10.33 14.60 9.38
N ALA A 10 10.77 13.35 9.57
CA ALA A 10 10.24 12.19 8.85
C ALA A 10 8.74 12.02 9.12
N TRP A 11 8.31 12.21 10.37
CA TRP A 11 6.89 12.18 10.71
C TRP A 11 6.11 13.28 9.99
N VAL A 12 6.61 14.52 9.94
CA VAL A 12 5.98 15.62 9.21
C VAL A 12 5.89 15.34 7.72
N ILE A 13 6.95 14.81 7.10
CA ILE A 13 6.95 14.41 5.67
C ILE A 13 5.84 13.40 5.41
N LYS A 14 5.71 12.37 6.25
CA LYS A 14 4.66 11.36 6.17
C LYS A 14 3.28 11.95 6.43
N GLU A 15 3.15 12.90 7.37
CA GLU A 15 1.89 13.56 7.70
C GLU A 15 1.34 14.34 6.50
N LYS A 16 2.22 15.08 5.83
CA LYS A 16 1.86 15.90 4.67
C LYS A 16 1.39 15.06 3.47
N LEU A 17 1.68 13.75 3.41
CA LEU A 17 1.05 12.85 2.41
C LEU A 17 -0.47 12.75 2.58
N ARG A 18 -1.00 12.87 3.80
CA ARG A 18 -2.45 12.83 4.02
C ARG A 18 -3.19 13.95 3.31
N TRP A 19 -2.53 15.08 3.09
CA TRP A 19 -3.09 16.19 2.33
C TRP A 19 -3.36 15.81 0.86
N ILE A 20 -2.52 14.96 0.26
CA ILE A 20 -2.73 14.45 -1.11
C ILE A 20 -3.99 13.56 -1.14
N GLN A 21 -4.15 12.69 -0.14
CA GLN A 21 -5.30 11.77 -0.06
C GLN A 21 -6.65 12.50 0.01
N LYS A 22 -6.68 13.70 0.58
CA LYS A 22 -7.87 14.56 0.68
C LYS A 22 -8.16 15.37 -0.59
N ALA A 23 -7.52 15.07 -1.73
CA ALA A 23 -7.80 15.77 -2.97
C ALA A 23 -9.22 15.43 -3.47
N PRO A 24 -10.03 16.42 -3.91
CA PRO A 24 -11.38 16.15 -4.40
C PRO A 24 -11.41 15.61 -5.84
N THR A 25 -10.38 15.92 -6.65
CA THR A 25 -10.34 15.58 -8.07
C THR A 25 -8.97 15.04 -8.49
N PRO A 26 -8.88 14.26 -9.59
CA PRO A 26 -7.60 13.79 -10.12
C PRO A 26 -6.63 14.94 -10.44
N ARG A 27 -7.13 16.06 -10.97
CA ARG A 27 -6.32 17.25 -11.27
C ARG A 27 -5.76 17.88 -9.99
N ALA A 28 -6.59 18.01 -8.95
CA ALA A 28 -6.12 18.47 -7.65
C ALA A 28 -5.08 17.52 -7.04
N ALA A 29 -5.27 16.20 -7.18
CA ALA A 29 -4.31 15.20 -6.72
C ALA A 29 -2.95 15.36 -7.42
N ARG A 30 -2.92 15.50 -8.76
CA ARG A 30 -1.69 15.77 -9.53
C ARG A 30 -0.95 17.00 -9.02
N TRP A 31 -1.68 18.11 -8.86
CA TRP A 31 -1.08 19.34 -8.38
C TRP A 31 -0.53 19.19 -6.96
N ARG A 32 -1.28 18.55 -6.04
CA ARG A 32 -0.83 18.30 -4.66
C ARG A 32 0.39 17.39 -4.61
N ILE A 33 0.46 16.35 -5.44
CA ILE A 33 1.64 15.47 -5.53
C ILE A 33 2.86 16.28 -6.00
N THR A 34 2.70 17.06 -7.08
CA THR A 34 3.78 17.88 -7.63
C THR A 34 4.30 18.88 -6.59
N ASN A 35 3.40 19.59 -5.92
CA ASN A 35 3.78 20.55 -4.88
C ASN A 35 4.44 19.85 -3.68
N TYR A 36 3.89 18.73 -3.24
CA TYR A 36 4.44 17.94 -2.15
C TYR A 36 5.87 17.46 -2.47
N LEU A 37 6.11 16.90 -3.65
CA LEU A 37 7.43 16.45 -4.08
C LEU A 37 8.44 17.59 -4.09
N LYS A 38 8.07 18.75 -4.66
CA LYS A 38 8.92 19.94 -4.69
C LYS A 38 9.35 20.39 -3.29
N VAL A 39 8.39 20.52 -2.36
CA VAL A 39 8.68 21.00 -1.00
C VAL A 39 9.47 19.97 -0.21
N MET A 40 9.10 18.68 -0.29
CA MET A 40 9.72 17.64 0.53
C MET A 40 11.09 17.21 0.01
N GLN A 41 11.35 17.26 -1.30
CA GLN A 41 12.68 16.98 -1.84
C GLN A 41 13.71 18.01 -1.32
N ALA A 42 13.34 19.30 -1.30
CA ALA A 42 14.17 20.34 -0.71
C ALA A 42 14.42 20.13 0.80
N ALA A 43 13.42 19.64 1.54
CA ALA A 43 13.56 19.37 2.97
C ALA A 43 14.46 18.15 3.30
N VAL A 44 14.64 17.23 2.33
CA VAL A 44 15.38 15.98 2.52
C VAL A 44 16.80 16.03 1.96
N SER A 45 17.06 16.85 0.93
CA SER A 45 18.33 16.86 0.18
C SER A 45 19.57 17.10 1.02
N GLU A 46 19.44 17.82 2.15
CA GLU A 46 20.57 18.21 3.00
C GLU A 46 20.77 17.29 4.22
N LYS A 47 19.87 16.31 4.45
CA LYS A 47 19.85 15.51 5.68
C LYS A 47 20.14 14.04 5.39
N SER A 48 21.34 13.58 5.75
CA SER A 48 21.78 12.18 5.57
C SER A 48 20.85 11.17 6.25
N LEU A 49 20.32 11.50 7.44
CA LEU A 49 19.39 10.66 8.20
C LEU A 49 18.02 10.49 7.50
N LEU A 50 17.65 11.40 6.57
CA LEU A 50 16.39 11.35 5.83
C LEU A 50 16.53 10.66 4.46
N LYS A 51 17.64 10.01 4.17
CA LYS A 51 17.83 9.21 2.94
C LYS A 51 16.67 8.23 2.65
N PRO A 52 16.08 7.53 3.66
CA PRO A 52 14.89 6.70 3.43
C PRO A 52 13.68 7.49 2.93
N MET A 53 13.47 8.72 3.43
CA MET A 53 12.40 9.60 2.94
C MET A 53 12.66 10.01 1.49
N GLY A 54 13.92 10.30 1.13
CA GLY A 54 14.30 10.61 -0.25
C GLY A 54 13.92 9.49 -1.21
N LYS A 55 14.17 8.23 -0.82
CA LYS A 55 13.74 7.05 -1.59
C LYS A 55 12.22 6.95 -1.72
N ALA A 56 11.48 7.25 -0.65
CA ALA A 56 10.02 7.27 -0.69
C ALA A 56 9.48 8.35 -1.63
N LEU A 57 10.06 9.56 -1.63
CA LEU A 57 9.69 10.65 -2.54
C LEU A 57 9.96 10.25 -4.00
N ALA A 58 11.13 9.68 -4.30
CA ALA A 58 11.44 9.18 -5.65
C ALA A 58 10.47 8.09 -6.12
N THR A 59 9.99 7.25 -5.20
CA THR A 59 9.00 6.22 -5.49
C THR A 59 7.64 6.84 -5.82
N LEU A 60 7.22 7.85 -5.05
CA LEU A 60 5.99 8.59 -5.31
C LEU A 60 6.04 9.32 -6.66
N GLU A 61 7.16 9.94 -6.98
CA GLU A 61 7.40 10.61 -8.26
C GLU A 61 7.27 9.64 -9.43
N ARG A 62 7.99 8.50 -9.36
CA ARG A 62 7.95 7.45 -10.40
C ARG A 62 6.54 6.91 -10.65
N HIS A 63 5.70 6.83 -9.61
CA HIS A 63 4.38 6.22 -9.69
C HIS A 63 3.23 7.24 -9.56
N ALA A 64 3.50 8.53 -9.71
CA ALA A 64 2.52 9.60 -9.47
C ALA A 64 1.25 9.42 -10.32
N ASP A 65 1.39 9.05 -11.59
CA ASP A 65 0.25 8.79 -12.48
C ASP A 65 -0.63 7.64 -11.99
N THR A 66 -0.02 6.54 -11.52
CA THR A 66 -0.74 5.40 -10.96
C THR A 66 -1.47 5.78 -9.68
N VAL A 67 -0.85 6.60 -8.83
CA VAL A 67 -1.50 7.13 -7.61
C VAL A 67 -2.72 7.97 -7.96
N VAL A 68 -2.61 8.83 -8.99
CA VAL A 68 -3.73 9.68 -9.44
C VAL A 68 -4.88 8.83 -10.01
N ARG A 69 -4.60 7.71 -10.68
CA ARG A 69 -5.64 6.81 -11.22
C ARG A 69 -6.60 6.28 -10.16
N ARG A 70 -6.22 6.26 -8.88
CA ARG A 70 -7.12 5.91 -7.78
C ARG A 70 -8.41 6.75 -7.79
N TRP A 71 -8.32 8.03 -8.14
CA TRP A 71 -9.49 8.92 -8.20
C TRP A 71 -10.43 8.62 -9.37
N LEU A 72 -9.99 7.80 -10.33
CA LEU A 72 -10.81 7.36 -11.46
C LEU A 72 -11.36 5.95 -11.26
N SER A 73 -10.63 5.09 -10.54
CA SER A 73 -10.94 3.66 -10.47
C SER A 73 -11.98 3.29 -9.42
N GLY A 74 -12.26 4.16 -8.44
CA GLY A 74 -13.11 3.83 -7.30
C GLY A 74 -12.57 2.70 -6.40
N LEU A 75 -11.35 2.20 -6.68
CA LEU A 75 -10.75 1.10 -5.95
C LEU A 75 -10.29 1.58 -4.57
N THR A 76 -10.76 0.90 -3.54
CA THR A 76 -10.36 1.12 -2.14
C THR A 76 -9.41 0.02 -1.69
N ASN A 77 -8.61 0.32 -0.65
CA ASN A 77 -7.74 -0.68 -0.04
C ASN A 77 -8.52 -1.87 0.58
N ALA A 78 -9.81 -1.70 0.87
CA ALA A 78 -10.63 -2.72 1.53
C ALA A 78 -10.59 -4.07 0.80
N ARG A 79 -10.57 -4.07 -0.55
CA ARG A 79 -10.49 -5.30 -1.33
C ARG A 79 -9.13 -6.01 -1.14
N LEU A 80 -8.03 -5.25 -1.15
CA LEU A 80 -6.69 -5.80 -0.95
C LEU A 80 -6.48 -6.27 0.50
N GLU A 81 -7.03 -5.54 1.47
CA GLU A 81 -7.00 -5.92 2.89
C GLU A 81 -7.80 -7.21 3.14
N GLY A 82 -8.99 -7.34 2.52
CA GLY A 82 -9.78 -8.57 2.56
C GLY A 82 -9.00 -9.77 2.01
N MET A 83 -8.34 -9.61 0.85
CA MET A 83 -7.49 -10.65 0.27
C MET A 83 -6.30 -10.99 1.16
N ASN A 84 -5.60 -9.99 1.70
CA ASN A 84 -4.48 -10.23 2.62
C ASN A 84 -4.94 -10.98 3.87
N GLY A 85 -6.11 -10.64 4.43
CA GLY A 85 -6.71 -11.38 5.54
C GLY A 85 -6.92 -12.86 5.23
N LEU A 86 -7.49 -13.18 4.05
CA LEU A 86 -7.67 -14.56 3.61
C LEU A 86 -6.33 -15.31 3.47
N PHE A 87 -5.31 -14.66 2.90
CA PHE A 87 -3.99 -15.27 2.72
C PHE A 87 -3.28 -15.51 4.05
N GLN A 88 -3.37 -14.57 4.99
CA GLN A 88 -2.82 -14.73 6.33
C GLN A 88 -3.57 -15.82 7.12
N ALA A 89 -4.91 -15.89 6.99
CA ALA A 89 -5.70 -16.95 7.61
C ALA A 89 -5.32 -18.33 7.08
N ALA A 90 -5.11 -18.45 5.75
CA ALA A 90 -4.63 -19.67 5.11
C ALA A 90 -3.26 -20.09 5.68
N ARG A 91 -2.32 -19.15 5.74
CA ARG A 91 -0.98 -19.38 6.28
C ARG A 91 -1.01 -19.78 7.76
N SER A 92 -1.83 -19.10 8.56
CA SER A 92 -1.98 -19.36 10.00
C SER A 92 -2.53 -20.76 10.27
N ARG A 93 -3.53 -21.20 9.51
CA ARG A 93 -4.13 -22.55 9.62
C ARG A 93 -3.10 -23.67 9.41
N ALA A 94 -2.13 -23.46 8.53
CA ALA A 94 -1.05 -24.41 8.28
C ALA A 94 0.13 -24.30 9.26
N ARG A 95 0.11 -23.35 10.21
CA ARG A 95 1.29 -22.91 10.99
C ARG A 95 2.47 -22.49 10.10
N GLY A 96 2.15 -21.93 8.92
CA GLY A 96 3.09 -21.60 7.86
C GLY A 96 3.23 -22.70 6.82
N TYR A 97 3.43 -22.30 5.56
CA TYR A 97 3.78 -23.21 4.48
C TYR A 97 5.30 -23.27 4.34
N ARG A 98 5.87 -24.47 4.36
CA ARG A 98 7.32 -24.68 4.11
C ARG A 98 7.69 -24.58 2.62
N ASN A 99 6.73 -24.84 1.73
CA ASN A 99 6.89 -24.81 0.29
C ASN A 99 5.96 -23.73 -0.32
N GLU A 100 6.54 -22.81 -1.08
CA GLU A 100 5.80 -21.73 -1.76
C GLU A 100 4.76 -22.26 -2.75
N ALA A 101 5.07 -23.34 -3.48
CA ALA A 101 4.12 -23.96 -4.41
C ALA A 101 2.85 -24.42 -3.70
N ASN A 102 2.98 -24.98 -2.49
CA ASN A 102 1.83 -25.39 -1.68
C ASN A 102 1.02 -24.18 -1.19
N PHE A 103 1.69 -23.08 -0.84
CA PHE A 103 0.99 -21.86 -0.45
C PHE A 103 0.22 -21.25 -1.63
N ILE A 104 0.84 -21.19 -2.81
CA ILE A 104 0.21 -20.73 -4.06
C ILE A 104 -0.99 -21.61 -4.40
N ALA A 105 -0.84 -22.94 -4.36
CA ALA A 105 -1.94 -23.88 -4.61
C ALA A 105 -3.12 -23.64 -3.64
N MET A 106 -2.83 -23.39 -2.37
CA MET A 106 -3.86 -23.08 -1.37
C MET A 106 -4.55 -21.74 -1.61
N ILE A 107 -3.83 -20.72 -2.08
CA ILE A 107 -4.44 -19.45 -2.51
C ILE A 107 -5.41 -19.69 -3.67
N TYR A 108 -5.00 -20.45 -4.70
CA TYR A 108 -5.89 -20.81 -5.81
C TYR A 108 -7.12 -21.58 -5.33
N LEU A 109 -6.96 -22.53 -4.41
CA LEU A 109 -8.07 -23.29 -3.86
C LEU A 109 -9.07 -22.40 -3.11
N ILE A 110 -8.58 -21.45 -2.30
CA ILE A 110 -9.42 -20.48 -1.59
C ILE A 110 -10.17 -19.55 -2.55
N GLY A 111 -9.51 -19.12 -3.63
CA GLY A 111 -10.12 -18.28 -4.66
C GLY A 111 -11.06 -19.03 -5.62
N SER A 112 -11.04 -20.36 -5.60
CA SER A 112 -11.81 -21.21 -6.53
C SER A 112 -13.26 -21.43 -6.05
N PRO A 113 -14.19 -21.82 -6.95
CA PRO A 113 -15.56 -22.17 -6.56
C PRO A 113 -15.68 -23.50 -5.80
N VAL A 114 -14.58 -24.24 -5.58
CA VAL A 114 -14.56 -25.58 -5.00
C VAL A 114 -15.28 -25.66 -3.66
N GLY A 115 -15.14 -24.65 -2.79
CA GLY A 115 -15.87 -24.61 -1.52
C GLY A 115 -17.39 -24.66 -1.69
N ARG A 116 -17.92 -23.88 -2.65
CA ARG A 116 -19.37 -23.86 -2.94
C ARG A 116 -19.88 -25.18 -3.51
N LEU A 117 -19.05 -25.89 -4.28
CA LEU A 117 -19.40 -27.21 -4.81
C LEU A 117 -19.53 -28.25 -3.69
N PHE A 118 -18.67 -28.20 -2.67
CA PHE A 118 -18.76 -29.10 -1.52
C PHE A 118 -19.97 -28.80 -0.62
N ASP A 119 -20.36 -27.54 -0.49
CA ASP A 119 -21.55 -27.16 0.27
C ASP A 119 -22.84 -27.65 -0.41
N GLN A 120 -22.92 -27.56 -1.74
CA GLN A 120 -24.05 -28.09 -2.53
C GLN A 120 -24.17 -29.61 -2.41
N ALA A 121 -23.04 -30.33 -2.46
CA ALA A 121 -23.01 -31.78 -2.37
C ALA A 121 -23.41 -32.35 -0.99
N LYS A 122 -23.37 -31.53 0.08
CA LYS A 122 -23.80 -31.93 1.43
C LYS A 122 -25.28 -31.65 1.71
N SER A 123 -25.93 -30.84 0.86
CA SER A 123 -27.35 -30.51 0.97
C SER A 123 -28.25 -31.37 0.07
N THR A 124 -27.69 -32.39 -0.59
CA THR A 124 -28.41 -33.43 -1.33
C THR A 124 -28.26 -34.75 -0.60
#